data_AF-A0A7J9IUP5-F1
#
_entry.id   AF-A0A7J9IUP5-F1
#
_cell.length_a   1.000
_cell.length_b   1.000
_cell.length_c   1.000
_cell.angle_alpha   90.00
_cell.angle_beta   90.00
_cell.angle_gamma   90.00
#
_symmetry.space_group_name_H-M   'P 1'
#
loop_
_entity.id
_entity.type
_entity.pdbx_description
1 polymer ?
#
loop_
_entity_poly.entity_id
_entity_poly.type
_entity_poly.pdbx_seq_one_letter_code
_entity_poly.pdbx_strand_id
1 'polypeptide(L)'
;MQEIGSNHAQSLGFSTDGFATTPTMRKMHLIWVTARMHIEIYKYPAWSDVVEIETWCQSEGRIGTRRDWILKDATTGELIGRATGKWVMMNQDTRRLQKVSDDVREEHLIFCPREP
;
A
#
# COMPACT_ATOMS: atom_id res chain seq x y z
N MET A 1 3.71 -9.44 1.50
CA MET A 1 3.57 -7.97 1.31
C MET A 1 2.21 -7.57 0.77
N GLN A 2 1.69 -8.21 -0.28
CA GLN A 2 0.35 -7.91 -0.82
C GLN A 2 -0.76 -8.06 0.25
N GLU A 3 -0.78 -9.18 0.96
CA GLU A 3 -1.75 -9.45 2.04
C GLU A 3 -1.70 -8.42 3.16
N ILE A 4 -0.49 -8.01 3.58
CA ILE A 4 -0.28 -6.99 4.61
C ILE A 4 -0.81 -5.63 4.16
N GLY A 5 -0.65 -5.30 2.87
CA GLY A 5 -1.23 -4.09 2.29
C GLY A 5 -2.77 -4.09 2.36
N SER A 6 -3.40 -5.22 2.06
CA SER A 6 -4.85 -5.40 2.19
C SER A 6 -5.31 -5.33 3.65
N ASN A 7 -4.62 -6.02 4.56
CA ASN A 7 -4.93 -6.02 5.99
C ASN A 7 -4.80 -4.62 6.59
N HIS A 8 -3.76 -3.87 6.22
CA HIS A 8 -3.60 -2.48 6.63
C HIS A 8 -4.76 -1.60 6.13
N ALA A 9 -5.18 -1.74 4.88
CA ALA A 9 -6.32 -0.99 4.35
C ALA A 9 -7.65 -1.35 5.03
N GLN A 10 -7.83 -2.62 5.42
CA GLN A 10 -8.98 -3.06 6.21
C GLN A 10 -8.92 -2.51 7.64
N SER A 11 -7.74 -2.54 8.28
CA SER A 11 -7.52 -2.00 9.63
C SER A 11 -7.76 -0.49 9.71
N LEU A 12 -7.49 0.24 8.63
CA LEU A 12 -7.77 1.68 8.54
C LEU A 12 -9.24 2.00 8.24
N GLY A 13 -10.06 0.99 7.94
CA GLY A 13 -11.51 1.13 7.81
C GLY A 13 -12.01 1.72 6.49
N PHE A 14 -11.14 2.09 5.53
CA PHE A 14 -11.60 2.58 4.23
C PHE A 14 -11.85 1.48 3.20
N SER A 15 -11.40 0.26 3.47
CA SER A 15 -11.60 -0.91 2.62
C SER A 15 -12.72 -1.81 3.16
N THR A 16 -13.91 -1.75 2.57
CA THR A 16 -15.05 -2.62 2.95
C THR A 16 -15.13 -3.92 2.13
N ASP A 17 -14.35 -4.03 1.05
CA ASP A 17 -14.37 -5.16 0.10
C ASP A 17 -13.10 -6.04 0.15
N GLY A 18 -12.13 -5.68 0.99
CA GLY A 18 -10.84 -6.38 1.11
C GLY A 18 -9.79 -6.00 0.04
N PHE A 19 -10.11 -5.07 -0.87
CA PHE A 19 -9.23 -4.68 -1.99
C PHE A 19 -8.70 -3.25 -1.88
N ALA A 20 -8.76 -2.64 -0.70
CA ALA A 20 -8.28 -1.29 -0.46
C ALA A 20 -8.96 -0.22 -1.34
N THR A 21 -10.21 -0.45 -1.75
CA THR A 21 -10.97 0.54 -2.54
C THR A 21 -11.75 1.47 -1.62
N THR A 22 -11.76 2.77 -1.92
CA THR A 22 -12.62 3.73 -1.23
C THR A 22 -14.04 3.75 -1.83
N PRO A 23 -15.06 4.33 -1.16
CA PRO A 23 -16.41 4.43 -1.71
C PRO A 23 -16.45 5.12 -3.07
N THR A 24 -15.66 6.18 -3.25
CA THR A 24 -15.58 6.94 -4.50
C THR A 24 -14.91 6.13 -5.61
N MET A 25 -13.88 5.34 -5.29
CA MET A 25 -13.28 4.41 -6.25
C MET A 25 -14.28 3.37 -6.76
N ARG A 26 -15.09 2.78 -5.87
CA ARG A 26 -16.11 1.80 -6.27
C ARG A 26 -17.16 2.39 -7.20
N LYS A 27 -17.66 3.59 -6.89
CA LYS A 27 -18.61 4.31 -7.77
C LYS A 27 -18.05 4.57 -9.16
N MET A 28 -16.74 4.81 -9.26
CA MET A 28 -16.05 5.08 -10.53
C MET A 28 -15.43 3.84 -11.18
N HIS A 29 -15.70 2.65 -10.65
CA HIS A 29 -15.17 1.38 -11.17
C HIS A 29 -13.63 1.37 -11.21
N LEU A 30 -12.99 1.92 -10.17
CA LEU A 30 -11.54 2.05 -10.06
C LEU A 30 -10.93 0.98 -9.16
N ILE A 31 -9.80 0.45 -9.61
CA ILE A 31 -8.98 -0.53 -8.88
C ILE A 31 -7.55 -0.01 -8.72
N TRP A 32 -6.89 -0.45 -7.65
CA TRP A 32 -5.45 -0.25 -7.46
C TRP A 32 -4.67 -1.31 -8.24
N VAL A 33 -3.67 -0.87 -8.99
CA VAL A 33 -2.75 -1.73 -9.72
C VAL A 33 -1.32 -1.41 -9.29
N THR A 34 -0.54 -2.44 -8.97
CA THR A 34 0.89 -2.30 -8.67
C THR A 34 1.64 -2.03 -9.98
N ALA A 35 2.14 -0.81 -10.15
CA ALA A 35 2.91 -0.42 -11.34
C ALA A 35 4.39 -0.82 -11.22
N ARG A 36 4.95 -0.74 -10.01
CA ARG A 36 6.35 -1.11 -9.74
C ARG A 36 6.48 -1.61 -8.32
N MET A 37 7.36 -2.59 -8.13
CA MET A 37 7.77 -3.04 -6.80
C MET A 37 9.28 -3.16 -6.77
N HIS A 38 9.89 -2.69 -5.69
CA HIS A 38 11.30 -2.84 -5.41
C HIS A 38 11.45 -3.42 -4.02
N ILE A 39 12.18 -4.52 -3.91
CA ILE A 39 12.33 -5.30 -2.69
C ILE A 39 13.82 -5.49 -2.47
N GLU A 40 14.30 -5.10 -1.30
CA GLU A 40 15.68 -5.28 -0.87
C GLU A 40 15.68 -6.15 0.39
N ILE A 41 16.36 -7.28 0.33
CA ILE A 41 16.46 -8.23 1.44
C ILE A 41 17.92 -8.30 1.86
N TYR A 42 18.19 -7.90 3.10
CA TYR A 42 19.54 -7.96 3.69
C TYR A 42 19.81 -9.33 4.30
N LYS A 43 18.79 -9.93 4.90
CA LYS A 43 18.85 -11.24 5.54
C LYS A 43 17.54 -11.98 5.30
N TYR A 44 17.64 -13.22 4.83
CA TYR A 44 16.46 -14.08 4.72
C TYR A 44 16.14 -14.69 6.09
N PRO A 45 14.87 -14.64 6.54
CA PRO A 45 14.47 -15.31 7.78
C PRO A 45 14.56 -16.83 7.62
N ALA A 46 14.97 -17.51 8.69
CA ALA A 46 14.95 -18.95 8.78
C ALA A 46 13.55 -19.46 9.16
N TRP A 47 13.38 -20.78 9.07
CA TRP A 47 12.15 -21.40 9.56
C TRP A 47 11.99 -21.15 11.07
N SER A 48 10.76 -20.85 11.48
CA SER A 48 10.39 -20.47 12.86
C SER A 48 10.82 -19.06 13.31
N ASP A 49 11.48 -18.26 12.46
CA ASP A 49 11.75 -16.86 12.78
C ASP A 49 10.46 -16.04 12.71
N VAL A 50 10.27 -15.13 13.67
CA VAL A 50 9.14 -14.20 13.70
C VAL A 50 9.57 -12.88 13.07
N VAL A 51 8.85 -12.43 12.05
CA VAL A 51 9.13 -11.18 11.34
C VAL A 51 8.02 -10.17 11.63
N GLU A 52 8.42 -9.00 12.09
CA GLU A 52 7.55 -7.83 12.21
C GLU A 52 7.61 -7.03 10.92
N ILE A 53 6.44 -6.63 10.41
CA ILE A 53 6.33 -5.88 9.16
C ILE A 53 5.54 -4.61 9.41
N GLU A 54 6.20 -3.49 9.24
CA GLU A 54 5.60 -2.16 9.27
C GLU A 54 5.29 -1.73 7.83
N THR A 55 4.12 -1.14 7.59
CA THR A 55 3.77 -0.58 6.29
C THR A 55 3.01 0.72 6.46
N TRP A 56 3.20 1.64 5.52
CA TRP A 56 2.43 2.88 5.44
C TRP A 56 2.25 3.28 3.98
N CYS A 57 1.27 4.14 3.73
CA CYS A 57 1.04 4.75 2.42
C CYS A 57 1.53 6.19 2.42
N GLN A 58 1.98 6.68 1.27
CA GLN A 58 2.28 8.09 1.04
C GLN A 58 1.78 8.48 -0.35
N SER A 59 1.33 9.73 -0.53
CA SER A 59 1.03 10.24 -1.86
C SER A 59 2.31 10.44 -2.66
N GLU A 60 2.36 9.96 -3.90
CA GLU A 60 3.53 10.10 -4.78
C GLU A 60 3.14 10.84 -6.07
N GLY A 61 3.24 12.17 -6.03
CA GLY A 61 2.86 13.04 -7.14
C GLY A 61 1.34 13.04 -7.41
N ARG A 62 0.95 13.29 -8.67
CA ARG A 62 -0.46 13.44 -9.08
C ARG A 62 -1.17 12.14 -9.50
N ILE A 63 -0.41 11.06 -9.73
CA ILE A 63 -0.91 9.85 -10.42
C ILE A 63 -0.72 8.59 -9.57
N GLY A 64 0.23 8.60 -8.63
CA GLY A 64 0.60 7.41 -7.88
C GLY A 64 0.45 7.58 -6.38
N THR A 65 0.24 6.45 -5.73
CA THR A 65 0.42 6.29 -4.28
C THR A 65 1.62 5.38 -4.08
N ARG A 66 2.53 5.77 -3.19
CA ARG A 66 3.62 4.90 -2.74
C ARG A 66 3.16 4.14 -1.51
N ARG A 67 3.54 2.88 -1.43
CA ARG A 67 3.45 2.09 -0.21
C ARG A 67 4.83 1.57 0.11
N ASP A 68 5.25 1.78 1.34
CA ASP A 68 6.53 1.32 1.83
C ASP A 68 6.34 0.23 2.86
N TRP A 69 7.36 -0.62 2.98
CA TRP A 69 7.43 -1.69 3.97
C TRP A 69 8.82 -1.69 4.61
N ILE A 70 8.85 -1.90 5.92
CA ILE A 70 10.03 -2.25 6.69
C ILE A 70 9.80 -3.63 7.29
N LEU A 71 10.78 -4.52 7.11
CA LEU A 71 10.77 -5.87 7.67
C LEU A 71 11.85 -5.92 8.76
N LYS A 72 11.44 -6.27 9.97
CA LYS A 72 12.32 -6.44 11.14
C LYS A 72 12.20 -7.85 11.70
N ASP A 73 13.29 -8.39 12.20
CA ASP A 73 13.26 -9.57 13.06
C ASP A 73 12.61 -9.17 14.39
N ALA A 74 11.55 -9.87 14.80
CA ALA A 74 10.80 -9.51 16.00
C ALA A 74 11.55 -9.82 17.31
N THR A 75 12.55 -10.72 17.27
CA THR A 75 13.34 -11.11 18.43
C THR A 75 14.50 -10.14 18.65
N THR A 76 15.17 -9.75 17.58
CA THR A 76 16.39 -8.92 17.64
C THR A 76 16.13 -7.45 17.34
N GLY A 77 15.02 -7.12 16.69
CA GLY A 77 14.74 -5.78 16.16
C GLY A 77 15.59 -5.41 14.93
N GLU A 78 16.40 -6.34 14.40
CA GLU A 78 17.26 -6.08 13.26
C GLU A 78 16.46 -5.88 11.97
N LEU A 79 16.88 -4.91 11.16
CA LEU A 79 16.30 -4.68 9.85
C LEU A 79 16.74 -5.80 8.89
N ILE A 80 15.80 -6.65 8.48
CA ILE A 80 16.08 -7.77 7.57
C ILE A 80 15.73 -7.45 6.11
N GLY A 81 14.90 -6.43 5.87
CA GLY A 81 14.59 -5.99 4.52
C GLY A 81 13.74 -4.73 4.46
N ARG A 82 13.64 -4.19 3.25
CA ARG A 82 12.80 -3.04 2.90
C ARG A 82 12.11 -3.30 1.59
N ALA A 83 10.93 -2.74 1.42
CA ALA A 83 10.31 -2.70 0.11
C ALA A 83 9.60 -1.38 -0.13
N THR A 84 9.50 -1.02 -1.40
CA THR A 84 8.71 0.11 -1.85
C THR A 84 7.92 -0.28 -3.08
N GLY A 85 6.68 0.18 -3.15
CA GLY A 85 5.72 -0.19 -4.17
C GLY A 85 5.00 1.05 -4.68
N LYS A 86 4.95 1.18 -6.00
CA LYS A 86 4.19 2.21 -6.68
C LYS A 86 2.85 1.66 -7.12
N TRP A 87 1.79 2.32 -6.69
CA TRP A 87 0.41 1.96 -6.97
C TRP A 87 -0.22 3.05 -7.83
N VAL A 88 -0.94 2.64 -8.86
CA VAL A 88 -1.69 3.53 -9.75
C VAL A 88 -3.13 3.07 -9.83
N MET A 89 -4.04 3.99 -10.12
CA MET A 89 -5.44 3.65 -10.32
C MET A 89 -5.71 3.32 -11.78
N MET A 90 -6.54 2.30 -11.99
CA MET A 90 -7.02 1.88 -13.30
C MET A 90 -8.53 1.71 -13.24
N ASN A 91 -9.23 2.18 -14.27
CA ASN A 91 -10.64 1.87 -14.44
C ASN A 91 -10.77 0.43 -14.96
N GLN A 92 -11.53 -0.41 -14.26
CA GLN A 92 -11.61 -1.85 -14.56
C GLN A 92 -12.33 -2.15 -15.88
N ASP A 93 -13.29 -1.32 -16.29
CA ASP A 93 -14.09 -1.53 -17.50
C ASP A 93 -13.31 -1.16 -18.77
N THR A 94 -12.62 -0.01 -18.73
CA THR A 94 -11.87 0.53 -19.87
C THR A 94 -10.40 0.10 -19.90
N ARG A 95 -9.88 -0.43 -18.78
CA ARG A 95 -8.46 -0.75 -18.55
C ARG A 95 -7.52 0.44 -18.77
N ARG A 96 -8.03 1.66 -18.62
CA ARG A 96 -7.23 2.89 -18.75
C ARG A 96 -6.77 3.37 -17.38
N LEU A 97 -5.53 3.85 -17.33
CA LEU A 97 -4.99 4.51 -16.14
C LEU A 97 -5.75 5.82 -15.88
N GLN A 98 -6.11 6.04 -14.63
CA GLN A 98 -6.80 7.25 -14.20
C GLN A 98 -5.97 7.97 -13.14
N LYS A 99 -5.93 9.30 -13.23
CA LYS A 99 -5.28 10.13 -12.21
C LYS A 99 -6.06 10.03 -10.90
N VAL A 100 -5.36 10.21 -9.78
CA VAL A 100 -6.01 10.31 -8.47
C VAL A 100 -6.82 11.60 -8.42
N SER A 101 -8.15 11.48 -8.43
CA SER A 101 -9.04 12.63 -8.25
C SER A 101 -8.89 13.19 -6.84
N ASP A 102 -9.22 14.46 -6.67
CA ASP A 102 -9.10 15.14 -5.37
C ASP A 102 -9.97 14.43 -4.31
N ASP A 103 -11.17 13.97 -4.66
CA ASP A 103 -12.06 13.22 -3.75
C ASP A 103 -11.42 11.91 -3.22
N VAL A 104 -10.82 11.10 -4.11
CA VAL A 104 -10.15 9.86 -3.70
C VAL A 104 -8.89 10.17 -2.89
N ARG A 105 -8.20 11.27 -3.23
CA ARG A 105 -7.03 11.73 -2.50
C ARG A 105 -7.42 12.13 -1.08
N GLU A 106 -8.51 12.87 -0.88
CA GLU A 106 -8.98 13.27 0.45
C GLU A 106 -9.41 12.07 1.30
N GLU A 107 -10.11 11.10 0.71
CA GLU A 107 -10.49 9.85 1.39
C GLU A 107 -9.28 9.00 1.80
N HIS A 108 -8.21 9.02 1.01
CA HIS A 108 -7.02 8.19 1.27
C HIS A 108 -5.96 8.89 2.13
N LEU A 109 -5.73 10.20 1.93
CA LEU A 109 -4.64 10.95 2.58
C LEU A 109 -4.78 11.03 4.10
N ILE A 110 -5.99 10.95 4.65
CA ILE A 110 -6.22 10.94 6.10
C ILE A 110 -5.52 9.76 6.79
N PHE A 111 -5.19 8.70 6.05
CA PHE A 111 -4.52 7.52 6.57
C PHE A 111 -3.01 7.49 6.28
N CYS A 112 -2.50 8.45 5.53
CA CYS A 112 -1.07 8.60 5.31
C CYS A 112 -0.45 9.34 6.51
N PRO A 113 0.72 8.92 7.02
CA PRO A 113 1.48 9.75 7.96
C PRO A 113 1.77 11.10 7.31
N ARG A 114 1.49 12.18 8.06
CA ARG A 114 1.78 13.55 7.62
C ARG A 114 3.29 13.74 7.57
N GLU A 115 3.80 14.34 6.51
CA GLU A 115 5.18 14.83 6.51
C GLU A 115 5.32 15.89 7.62
N PRO A 116 6.41 15.88 8.40
CA PRO A 116 6.70 16.91 9.39
C PRO A 116 6.95 18.29 8.77
#